data_AF-A0ABD3MPL0-F1
#
_entry.id   AF-A0ABD3MPL0-F1
#
_cell.length_a   1.000
_cell.length_b   1.000
_cell.length_c   1.000
_cell.angle_alpha   90.00
_cell.angle_beta   90.00
_cell.angle_gamma   90.00
#
_symmetry.space_group_name_H-M   'P 1'
#
loop_
_entity.id
_entity.type
_entity.pdbx_description
1 polymer ?
#
loop_
_entity_poly.entity_id
_entity_poly.type
_entity_poly.pdbx_seq_one_letter_code
_entity_poly.pdbx_strand_id
1 'polypeptide(L)'
;MRVSILLAAALFAAVRAGVTEEVEDPTNLEVVSSYFADELHDYPTHHDSLNDILNKASQKQNTDRTNLRGLQQLRCGNSQKLVQLTLLTDKFPEDTSWTLKSNAGNLIASSPSANGSRAYQKQTGYQEKYCLDVGSKYTFTIKDASGDGLKKNGFYKIAVQTSSGWKILASGGDFTNKAVDTFSISSNGGKSVSGARGADTPKPVYAPVPTPSNFAHQNSNNVKPSGAKPSFQGTGAMIEQFGGGSALEFTSRMGCPNNQRKARVEIQLDRFGAETTWSLTSSGGKVYMKNSRKYGKNDYEVVEKCLPEDKYKLIVYDEAGDGICCHSGDGYYALYLESDGKWEEIFRGGKFKTRKDVQSIKIGPVFMNDRDEEWLVAHNTRRKKYHKQYGSEYVPLKWSEGLKDAAASYAEELLSSCPSPTIIHDPNTAYGENLAKNRGINGWGDLKPADNILVRFVERELDDPWPHNSHLTQALWRATRYVGCAESVMPVGTGMCRIQVCRYARSGNCNVKKNVKNDWYDKMLADESECAPICPPEGCF
;
A
#
# COMPACT_ATOMS: atom_id res chain seq x y z
N MET A 1 15.54 -13.24 -27.04
CA MET A 1 14.10 -13.55 -27.24
C MET A 1 13.81 -14.88 -27.96
N ARG A 2 14.76 -15.55 -28.66
CA ARG A 2 14.52 -16.87 -29.28
C ARG A 2 14.97 -18.10 -28.45
N VAL A 3 15.85 -17.93 -27.45
CA VAL A 3 16.32 -19.03 -26.58
C VAL A 3 15.26 -19.48 -25.58
N SER A 4 14.49 -18.54 -25.03
CA SER A 4 13.42 -18.81 -24.08
C SER A 4 12.23 -19.57 -24.69
N ILE A 5 12.02 -19.44 -26.00
CA ILE A 5 10.95 -20.14 -26.73
C ILE A 5 11.36 -21.59 -27.05
N LEU A 6 12.64 -21.83 -27.34
CA LEU A 6 13.19 -23.17 -27.55
C LEU A 6 13.29 -23.98 -26.25
N LEU A 7 13.64 -23.35 -25.12
CA LEU A 7 13.61 -23.99 -23.80
C LEU A 7 12.18 -24.39 -23.39
N ALA A 8 11.21 -23.53 -23.66
CA ALA A 8 9.80 -23.80 -23.39
C ALA A 8 9.25 -24.93 -24.28
N ALA A 9 9.66 -25.00 -25.55
CA ALA A 9 9.27 -26.07 -26.47
C ALA A 9 9.88 -27.43 -26.10
N ALA A 10 11.12 -27.46 -25.61
CA ALA A 10 11.77 -28.67 -25.11
C ALA A 10 11.12 -29.19 -23.82
N LEU A 11 10.79 -28.29 -22.88
CA LEU A 11 10.04 -28.66 -21.67
C LEU A 11 8.63 -29.20 -22.01
N PHE A 12 7.94 -28.59 -22.98
CA PHE A 12 6.61 -29.06 -23.40
C PHE A 12 6.65 -30.42 -24.09
N ALA A 13 7.71 -30.74 -24.82
CA ALA A 13 7.90 -32.05 -25.44
C ALA A 13 8.17 -33.15 -24.40
N ALA A 14 8.97 -32.85 -23.37
CA ALA A 14 9.29 -33.78 -22.28
C ALA A 14 8.06 -34.13 -21.42
N VAL A 15 7.22 -33.13 -21.09
CA VAL A 15 5.98 -33.35 -20.32
C VAL A 15 4.96 -34.19 -21.10
N ARG A 16 4.94 -34.08 -22.43
CA ARG A 16 4.00 -34.84 -23.30
C ARG A 16 4.42 -36.31 -23.50
N ALA A 17 5.68 -36.66 -23.21
CA ALA A 17 6.23 -38.01 -23.35
C ALA A 17 6.12 -38.87 -22.08
N GLY A 18 5.61 -38.33 -20.97
CA GLY A 18 5.30 -39.12 -19.77
C GLY A 18 6.51 -39.64 -18.98
N VAL A 19 7.69 -39.04 -19.12
CA VAL A 19 8.88 -39.42 -18.35
C VAL A 19 8.90 -38.63 -17.05
N THR A 20 8.63 -39.30 -15.93
CA THR A 20 8.80 -38.76 -14.58
C THR A 20 9.99 -39.45 -13.93
N GLU A 21 11.16 -38.81 -13.89
CA GLU A 21 12.21 -39.05 -12.90
C GLU A 21 13.05 -37.79 -12.71
N GLU A 22 13.52 -37.58 -11.47
CA GLU A 22 14.13 -36.34 -10.96
C GLU A 22 15.52 -36.06 -11.57
N VAL A 23 15.74 -34.84 -12.05
CA VAL A 23 17.07 -34.34 -12.41
C VAL A 23 17.63 -33.56 -11.21
N GLU A 24 18.67 -34.09 -10.55
CA GLU A 24 19.19 -33.54 -9.29
C GLU A 24 19.90 -32.17 -9.38
N ASP A 25 20.22 -31.64 -10.56
CA ASP A 25 20.68 -30.25 -10.71
C ASP A 25 20.54 -29.73 -12.16
N PRO A 26 19.55 -28.86 -12.47
CA PRO A 26 19.33 -28.36 -13.82
C PRO A 26 20.30 -27.23 -14.25
N THR A 27 21.34 -26.92 -13.47
CA THR A 27 22.28 -25.83 -13.78
C THR A 27 23.62 -26.28 -14.38
N ASN A 28 23.90 -27.59 -14.43
CA ASN A 28 25.15 -28.14 -14.94
C ASN A 28 25.01 -28.75 -16.36
N LEU A 29 25.37 -27.96 -17.38
CA LEU A 29 25.25 -28.34 -18.81
C LEU A 29 26.18 -29.50 -19.24
N GLU A 30 27.28 -29.79 -18.53
CA GLU A 30 28.14 -30.94 -18.85
C GLU A 30 27.47 -32.27 -18.46
N VAL A 31 26.67 -32.28 -17.39
CA VAL A 31 25.93 -33.46 -16.91
C VAL A 31 24.72 -33.76 -17.79
N VAL A 32 24.07 -32.71 -18.32
CA VAL A 32 23.00 -32.87 -19.32
C VAL A 32 23.59 -33.46 -20.61
N SER A 33 24.78 -33.04 -21.02
CA SER A 33 25.44 -33.56 -22.23
C SER A 33 25.81 -35.05 -22.15
N SER A 34 26.16 -35.58 -20.97
CA SER A 34 26.50 -37.00 -20.83
C SER A 34 25.26 -37.90 -20.77
N TYR A 35 24.12 -37.38 -20.32
CA TYR A 35 22.86 -38.14 -20.26
C TYR A 35 22.18 -38.30 -21.63
N PHE A 36 22.34 -37.34 -22.53
CA PHE A 36 21.72 -37.38 -23.87
C PHE A 36 22.60 -38.05 -24.95
N ALA A 37 23.85 -38.44 -24.64
CA ALA A 37 24.75 -39.07 -25.61
C ALA A 37 24.47 -40.56 -25.82
N ASP A 38 23.95 -41.28 -24.82
CA ASP A 38 23.70 -42.72 -24.90
C ASP A 38 22.34 -43.09 -25.54
N GLU A 39 21.42 -42.13 -25.73
CA GLU A 39 20.05 -42.38 -26.22
C GLU A 39 19.78 -41.94 -27.68
N LEU A 40 20.77 -41.40 -28.39
CA LEU A 40 20.60 -40.86 -29.76
C LEU A 40 21.21 -41.70 -30.88
N HIS A 41 21.43 -42.99 -30.63
CA HIS A 41 22.08 -43.89 -31.61
C HIS A 41 21.27 -44.18 -32.89
N ASP A 42 20.06 -43.62 -33.06
CA ASP A 42 19.11 -44.02 -34.12
C ASP A 42 18.65 -42.91 -35.11
N TYR A 43 19.28 -41.72 -35.14
CA TYR A 43 18.93 -40.67 -36.13
C TYR A 43 20.16 -39.96 -36.74
N PRO A 44 20.65 -40.36 -37.93
CA PRO A 44 21.96 -39.92 -38.46
C PRO A 44 22.03 -38.51 -39.07
N THR A 45 20.94 -37.74 -39.19
CA THR A 45 20.91 -36.60 -40.13
C THR A 45 21.13 -35.21 -39.54
N HIS A 46 21.49 -35.05 -38.26
CA HIS A 46 21.60 -33.72 -37.63
C HIS A 46 22.90 -33.43 -36.87
N HIS A 47 23.92 -34.28 -37.00
CA HIS A 47 25.19 -34.11 -36.27
C HIS A 47 25.98 -32.85 -36.65
N ASP A 48 25.97 -32.46 -37.93
CA ASP A 48 26.79 -31.33 -38.41
C ASP A 48 26.23 -29.95 -38.00
N SER A 49 24.93 -29.85 -37.69
CA SER A 49 24.31 -28.58 -37.30
C SER A 49 24.44 -28.27 -35.80
N LEU A 50 24.66 -29.28 -34.95
CA LEU A 50 24.75 -29.10 -33.49
C LEU A 50 26.14 -28.63 -33.05
N ASN A 51 27.19 -29.16 -33.68
CA ASN A 51 28.58 -28.79 -33.42
C ASN A 51 28.89 -27.33 -33.82
N ASP A 52 28.28 -26.83 -34.90
CA ASP A 52 28.43 -25.43 -35.32
C ASP A 52 27.70 -24.46 -34.36
N ILE A 53 26.58 -24.89 -33.75
CA ILE A 53 25.86 -24.13 -32.72
C ILE A 53 26.62 -24.12 -31.40
N LEU A 54 27.24 -25.24 -31.01
CA LEU A 54 28.10 -25.35 -29.81
C LEU A 54 29.38 -24.52 -29.93
N ASN A 55 30.03 -24.52 -31.10
CA ASN A 55 31.22 -23.70 -31.34
C ASN A 55 30.90 -22.19 -31.33
N LYS A 56 29.74 -21.79 -31.86
CA LYS A 56 29.24 -20.40 -31.77
C LYS A 56 28.83 -20.02 -30.34
N ALA A 57 28.35 -20.96 -29.52
CA ALA A 57 28.06 -20.72 -28.11
C ALA A 57 29.34 -20.60 -27.26
N SER A 58 30.37 -21.39 -27.56
CA SER A 58 31.66 -21.38 -26.87
C SER A 58 32.49 -20.11 -27.16
N GLN A 59 32.47 -19.61 -28.41
CA GLN A 59 33.08 -18.31 -28.74
C GLN A 59 32.35 -17.12 -28.08
N LYS A 60 31.03 -17.23 -27.86
CA LYS A 60 30.24 -16.20 -27.18
C LYS A 60 30.49 -16.15 -25.67
N GLN A 61 30.82 -17.29 -25.04
CA GLN A 61 31.24 -17.36 -23.63
C GLN A 61 32.59 -16.67 -23.37
N ASN A 62 33.52 -16.68 -24.35
CA ASN A 62 34.84 -16.08 -24.14
C ASN A 62 34.82 -14.53 -24.19
N THR A 63 33.83 -13.94 -24.87
CA THR A 63 33.54 -12.49 -24.79
C THR A 63 32.72 -12.07 -23.57
N ASP A 64 32.17 -13.02 -22.79
CA ASP A 64 31.39 -12.75 -21.57
C ASP A 64 32.22 -12.96 -20.27
N ARG A 65 33.44 -13.48 -20.37
CA ARG A 65 34.36 -13.62 -19.22
C ARG A 65 34.85 -12.28 -18.65
N THR A 66 34.67 -11.16 -19.36
CA THR A 66 34.93 -9.82 -18.83
C THR A 66 33.75 -9.18 -18.08
N ASN A 67 32.58 -9.84 -17.99
CA ASN A 67 31.39 -9.29 -17.33
C ASN A 67 30.79 -10.10 -16.17
N LEU A 68 31.46 -11.16 -15.69
CA LEU A 68 31.06 -11.89 -14.48
C LEU A 68 31.48 -11.19 -13.17
N ARG A 69 31.01 -9.95 -12.96
CA ARG A 69 30.97 -9.27 -11.64
C ARG A 69 29.55 -8.81 -11.28
N GLY A 70 28.54 -9.61 -11.60
CA GLY A 70 27.14 -9.15 -11.61
C GLY A 70 26.09 -10.06 -10.99
N LEU A 71 26.43 -11.00 -10.08
CA LEU A 71 25.46 -11.66 -9.19
C LEU A 71 26.09 -11.98 -7.82
N GLN A 72 26.84 -11.03 -7.27
CA GLN A 72 27.20 -11.06 -5.85
C GLN A 72 26.12 -10.27 -5.10
N GLN A 73 25.46 -10.87 -4.11
CA GLN A 73 24.71 -10.08 -3.12
C GLN A 73 25.64 -8.99 -2.61
N LEU A 74 25.28 -7.71 -2.79
CA LEU A 74 26.10 -6.59 -2.36
C LEU A 74 26.27 -6.67 -0.83
N ARG A 75 27.42 -7.17 -0.37
CA ARG A 75 27.79 -7.25 1.05
C ARG A 75 28.65 -6.05 1.39
N CYS A 76 28.18 -5.25 2.32
CA CYS A 76 28.93 -4.09 2.79
C CYS A 76 30.03 -4.50 3.76
N GLY A 77 31.15 -3.76 3.76
CA GLY A 77 32.22 -3.98 4.73
C GLY A 77 31.80 -3.67 6.16
N ASN A 78 32.61 -4.09 7.14
CA ASN A 78 32.30 -3.96 8.57
C ASN A 78 32.10 -2.49 9.04
N SER A 79 32.63 -1.51 8.31
CA SER A 79 32.47 -0.08 8.55
C SER A 79 31.37 0.57 7.70
N GLN A 80 30.57 -0.22 6.99
CA GLN A 80 29.56 0.25 6.05
C GLN A 80 28.18 -0.34 6.35
N LYS A 81 27.12 0.35 5.92
CA LYS A 81 25.75 -0.14 5.95
C LYS A 81 25.17 -0.16 4.55
N LEU A 82 24.32 -1.15 4.29
CA LEU A 82 23.58 -1.26 3.05
C LEU A 82 22.47 -0.21 3.05
N VAL A 83 22.45 0.64 2.03
CA VAL A 83 21.46 1.69 1.83
C VAL A 83 20.78 1.46 0.50
N GLN A 84 19.45 1.47 0.51
CA GLN A 84 18.62 1.27 -0.68
C GLN A 84 17.94 2.58 -1.07
N LEU A 85 18.14 2.99 -2.32
CA LEU A 85 17.27 3.91 -3.03
C LEU A 85 16.15 3.10 -3.67
N THR A 86 14.90 3.47 -3.40
CA THR A 86 13.71 2.99 -4.12
C THR A 86 13.12 4.18 -4.86
N LEU A 87 12.88 4.06 -6.16
CA LEU A 87 12.29 5.11 -6.98
C LEU A 87 11.10 4.50 -7.74
N LEU A 88 9.90 5.02 -7.54
CA LEU A 88 8.76 4.80 -8.42
C LEU A 88 8.62 6.04 -9.30
N THR A 89 8.88 5.88 -10.61
CA THR A 89 8.70 6.97 -11.57
C THR A 89 7.22 7.25 -11.80
N ASP A 90 6.93 8.43 -12.32
CA ASP A 90 5.57 8.80 -12.70
C ASP A 90 5.35 8.62 -14.21
N LYS A 91 4.47 9.43 -14.83
CA LYS A 91 4.19 9.34 -16.25
C LYS A 91 5.30 9.89 -17.14
N PHE A 92 6.20 10.70 -16.60
CA PHE A 92 7.28 11.40 -17.32
C PHE A 92 8.64 11.06 -16.71
N PRO A 93 9.03 9.77 -16.72
CA PRO A 93 10.32 9.32 -16.16
C PRO A 93 11.53 10.00 -16.79
N GLU A 94 11.41 10.51 -18.02
CA GLU A 94 12.43 11.27 -18.74
C GLU A 94 12.82 12.57 -18.03
N ASP A 95 11.91 13.15 -17.24
CA ASP A 95 12.15 14.38 -16.49
C ASP A 95 12.86 14.11 -15.16
N THR A 96 12.84 12.84 -14.70
CA THR A 96 13.39 12.43 -13.42
C THR A 96 14.90 12.14 -13.51
N SER A 97 15.69 12.91 -12.76
CA SER A 97 17.12 12.64 -12.57
C SER A 97 17.54 12.77 -11.12
N TRP A 98 18.57 12.06 -10.68
CA TRP A 98 19.05 12.16 -9.30
C TRP A 98 20.55 11.92 -9.16
N THR A 99 21.11 12.39 -8.05
CA THR A 99 22.50 12.16 -7.64
C THR A 99 22.58 11.88 -6.14
N LEU A 100 23.44 10.94 -5.75
CA LEU A 100 23.86 10.68 -4.38
C LEU A 100 25.33 11.11 -4.23
N LYS A 101 25.62 11.98 -3.28
CA LYS A 101 26.97 12.51 -3.01
C LYS A 101 27.39 12.32 -1.56
N SER A 102 28.69 12.15 -1.32
CA SER A 102 29.25 12.19 0.03
C SER A 102 29.28 13.62 0.59
N ASN A 103 29.57 13.76 1.88
CA ASN A 103 29.75 15.07 2.53
C ASN A 103 30.85 15.93 1.89
N ALA A 104 31.87 15.31 1.29
CA ALA A 104 32.95 16.00 0.57
C ALA A 104 32.54 16.44 -0.85
N GLY A 105 31.31 16.13 -1.29
CA GLY A 105 30.80 16.44 -2.62
C GLY A 105 31.13 15.39 -3.69
N ASN A 106 31.81 14.30 -3.33
CA ASN A 106 32.14 13.22 -4.26
C ASN A 106 30.87 12.50 -4.72
N LEU A 107 30.74 12.26 -6.03
CA LEU A 107 29.63 11.52 -6.62
C LEU A 107 29.74 10.03 -6.27
N ILE A 108 28.72 9.50 -5.60
CA ILE A 108 28.61 8.08 -5.26
C ILE A 108 27.79 7.35 -6.33
N ALA A 109 26.66 7.93 -6.73
CA ALA A 109 25.78 7.38 -7.74
C ALA A 109 24.93 8.47 -8.39
N SER A 110 24.38 8.20 -9.57
CA SER A 110 23.41 9.06 -10.24
C SER A 110 22.44 8.23 -11.08
N SER A 111 21.30 8.82 -11.40
CA SER A 111 20.33 8.23 -12.33
C SER A 111 20.98 7.89 -13.68
N PRO A 112 20.49 6.84 -14.38
CA PRO A 112 20.91 6.52 -15.74
C PRO A 112 20.59 7.68 -16.70
N SER A 113 21.30 7.71 -17.83
CA SER A 113 21.05 8.70 -18.88
C SER A 113 19.66 8.52 -19.49
N ALA A 114 18.91 9.62 -19.63
CA ALA A 114 17.55 9.63 -20.18
C ALA A 114 17.46 9.05 -21.61
N ASN A 115 18.56 9.07 -22.37
CA ASN A 115 18.64 8.56 -23.74
C ASN A 115 19.44 7.25 -23.87
N GLY A 116 19.76 6.58 -22.76
CA GLY A 116 20.53 5.34 -22.75
C GLY A 116 19.64 4.09 -22.78
N SER A 117 20.26 2.93 -23.05
CA SER A 117 19.59 1.61 -22.97
C SER A 117 19.08 1.22 -21.57
N ARG A 118 19.32 2.07 -20.56
CA ARG A 118 18.88 1.94 -19.16
C ARG A 118 17.97 3.08 -18.72
N ALA A 119 17.38 3.81 -19.67
CA ALA A 119 16.43 4.88 -19.39
C ALA A 119 15.24 4.37 -18.56
N TYR A 120 14.79 5.19 -17.62
CA TYR A 120 13.64 4.87 -16.80
C TYR A 120 12.36 4.78 -17.64
N GLN A 121 11.62 3.72 -17.41
CA GLN A 121 10.27 3.49 -17.92
C GLN A 121 9.23 4.18 -17.05
N LYS A 122 8.10 4.52 -17.67
CA LYS A 122 6.97 5.19 -17.01
C LYS A 122 6.38 4.29 -15.92
N GLN A 123 5.97 4.89 -14.81
CA GLN A 123 5.25 4.22 -13.72
C GLN A 123 5.89 2.91 -13.27
N THR A 124 7.23 2.90 -13.19
CA THR A 124 8.01 1.68 -12.94
C THR A 124 8.85 1.87 -11.68
N GLY A 125 8.90 0.83 -10.85
CA GLY A 125 9.72 0.79 -9.65
C GLY A 125 11.18 0.39 -9.96
N TYR A 126 12.12 1.12 -9.37
CA TYR A 126 13.55 0.85 -9.42
C TYR A 126 14.10 0.76 -8.01
N GLN A 127 15.05 -0.14 -7.83
CA GLN A 127 15.78 -0.31 -6.57
C GLN A 127 17.26 -0.36 -6.83
N GLU A 128 18.01 0.49 -6.14
CA GLU A 128 19.46 0.51 -6.18
C GLU A 128 20.00 0.44 -4.76
N LYS A 129 21.07 -0.34 -4.57
CA LYS A 129 21.68 -0.56 -3.26
C LYS A 129 23.13 -0.11 -3.28
N TYR A 130 23.55 0.55 -2.21
CA TYR A 130 24.89 1.08 -2.03
C TYR A 130 25.41 0.77 -0.64
N CYS A 131 26.72 0.54 -0.52
CA CYS A 131 27.38 0.46 0.77
C CYS A 131 27.91 1.84 1.14
N LEU A 132 27.35 2.42 2.20
CA LEU A 132 27.70 3.75 2.67
C LEU A 132 28.39 3.65 4.04
N ASP A 133 29.43 4.45 4.25
CA ASP A 133 30.27 4.42 5.44
C ASP A 133 29.53 4.90 6.68
N VAL A 134 29.66 4.15 7.77
CA VAL A 134 29.13 4.51 9.08
C VAL A 134 29.89 5.73 9.63
N GLY A 135 29.15 6.69 10.19
CA GLY A 135 29.68 7.97 10.68
C GLY A 135 29.68 9.08 9.62
N SER A 136 29.42 8.74 8.35
CA SER A 136 29.44 9.70 7.25
C SER A 136 28.07 10.31 6.96
N LYS A 137 28.09 11.51 6.38
CA LYS A 137 26.91 12.26 5.89
C LYS A 137 26.84 12.19 4.36
N TYR A 138 25.65 12.10 3.83
CA TYR A 138 25.37 12.01 2.39
C TYR A 138 24.24 12.95 2.00
N THR A 139 24.28 13.40 0.74
CA THR A 139 23.26 14.25 0.14
C THR A 139 22.67 13.54 -1.06
N PHE A 140 21.37 13.28 -1.03
CA PHE A 140 20.60 12.87 -2.19
C PHE A 140 19.92 14.10 -2.79
N THR A 141 19.99 14.21 -4.10
CA THR A 141 19.30 15.25 -4.86
C THR A 141 18.54 14.57 -5.97
N ILE A 142 17.24 14.80 -6.03
CA ILE A 142 16.40 14.42 -7.17
C ILE A 142 15.88 15.69 -7.83
N LYS A 143 15.73 15.65 -9.15
CA LYS A 143 15.26 16.73 -9.98
C LYS A 143 14.19 16.21 -10.91
N ASP A 144 13.30 17.13 -11.24
CA ASP A 144 12.25 16.96 -12.20
C ASP A 144 12.31 18.16 -13.16
N ALA A 145 12.49 17.89 -14.44
CA ALA A 145 12.69 18.94 -15.44
C ALA A 145 11.43 19.79 -15.65
N SER A 146 10.26 19.14 -15.64
CA SER A 146 8.95 19.78 -15.84
C SER A 146 8.47 20.59 -14.63
N GLY A 147 9.00 20.30 -13.44
CA GLY A 147 8.72 21.04 -12.22
C GLY A 147 7.42 20.65 -11.53
N ASP A 148 6.83 19.52 -11.91
CA ASP A 148 5.67 18.93 -11.25
C ASP A 148 6.05 17.81 -10.27
N GLY A 149 7.31 17.38 -10.27
CA GLY A 149 7.80 16.32 -9.38
C GLY A 149 7.22 14.95 -9.74
N LEU A 150 7.34 13.97 -8.85
CA LEU A 150 6.90 12.60 -9.12
C LEU A 150 5.38 12.47 -8.85
N LYS A 151 4.54 12.67 -9.88
CA LYS A 151 3.08 12.60 -9.75
C LYS A 151 2.53 11.16 -9.77
N LYS A 152 1.20 11.02 -9.64
CA LYS A 152 0.48 9.73 -9.75
C LYS A 152 1.05 8.61 -8.86
N ASN A 153 1.32 8.95 -7.60
CA ASN A 153 1.93 8.09 -6.59
C ASN A 153 3.42 7.74 -6.86
N GLY A 154 4.10 8.43 -7.78
CA GLY A 154 5.55 8.36 -7.90
C GLY A 154 6.24 8.86 -6.63
N PHE A 155 7.38 8.26 -6.28
CA PHE A 155 8.12 8.62 -5.07
C PHE A 155 9.57 8.16 -5.14
N TYR A 156 10.41 8.74 -4.29
CA TYR A 156 11.71 8.18 -3.92
C TYR A 156 11.77 7.89 -2.41
N LYS A 157 12.56 6.89 -2.04
CA LYS A 157 12.80 6.47 -0.66
C LYS A 157 14.25 6.03 -0.50
N ILE A 158 14.91 6.54 0.53
CA ILE A 158 16.25 6.13 0.94
C ILE A 158 16.12 5.45 2.29
N ALA A 159 16.53 4.17 2.37
CA ALA A 159 16.47 3.40 3.60
C ALA A 159 17.79 2.70 3.89
N VAL A 160 18.15 2.57 5.16
CA VAL A 160 19.34 1.82 5.61
C VAL A 160 18.92 0.50 6.23
N GLN A 161 19.67 -0.55 5.95
CA GLN A 161 19.48 -1.87 6.54
C GLN A 161 19.94 -1.88 8.01
N THR A 162 19.05 -2.28 8.91
CA THR A 162 19.29 -2.51 10.34
C THR A 162 19.07 -3.99 10.65
N SER A 163 19.35 -4.40 11.90
CA SER A 163 19.04 -5.74 12.39
C SER A 163 17.52 -6.02 12.46
N SER A 164 16.69 -4.97 12.52
CA SER A 164 15.23 -5.05 12.60
C SER A 164 14.53 -4.77 11.26
N GLY A 165 15.27 -4.76 10.14
CA GLY A 165 14.75 -4.49 8.80
C GLY A 165 15.26 -3.19 8.18
N TRP A 166 14.47 -2.54 7.34
CA TRP A 166 14.87 -1.30 6.66
C TRP A 166 14.35 -0.07 7.40
N LYS A 167 15.25 0.85 7.76
CA LYS A 167 14.91 2.13 8.37
C LYS A 167 15.00 3.25 7.36
N ILE A 168 13.92 4.01 7.20
CA ILE A 168 13.86 5.14 6.26
C ILE A 168 14.71 6.31 6.77
N LEU A 169 15.54 6.86 5.88
CA LEU A 169 16.39 8.03 6.13
C LEU A 169 15.85 9.28 5.45
N ALA A 170 15.26 9.13 4.26
CA ALA A 170 14.62 10.19 3.50
C ALA A 170 13.56 9.61 2.56
N SER A 171 12.53 10.39 2.25
CA SER A 171 11.52 10.03 1.26
C SER A 171 10.80 11.27 0.76
N GLY A 172 10.35 11.24 -0.49
CA GLY A 172 9.61 12.33 -1.10
C GLY A 172 9.03 11.93 -2.45
N GLY A 173 8.41 12.89 -3.12
CA GLY A 173 7.81 12.68 -4.45
C GLY A 173 7.18 13.96 -4.95
N ASP A 174 6.54 14.71 -4.05
CA ASP A 174 5.97 16.02 -4.35
C ASP A 174 6.99 17.14 -4.08
N PHE A 175 7.71 17.51 -5.14
CA PHE A 175 8.59 18.68 -5.20
C PHE A 175 8.34 19.38 -6.54
N THR A 176 8.80 20.62 -6.70
CA THR A 176 8.75 21.28 -8.01
C THR A 176 9.89 20.75 -8.87
N ASN A 177 10.94 21.52 -9.13
CA ASN A 177 12.03 21.08 -9.99
C ASN A 177 13.10 20.26 -9.27
N LYS A 178 13.14 20.29 -7.93
CA LYS A 178 14.22 19.65 -7.15
C LYS A 178 13.83 19.37 -5.70
N ALA A 179 14.24 18.20 -5.19
CA ALA A 179 14.32 17.90 -3.77
C ALA A 179 15.75 17.54 -3.36
N VAL A 180 16.15 17.96 -2.14
CA VAL A 180 17.48 17.67 -1.58
C VAL A 180 17.31 17.16 -0.16
N ASP A 181 17.76 15.94 0.07
CA ASP A 181 17.76 15.32 1.39
C ASP A 181 19.18 15.03 1.84
N THR A 182 19.47 15.39 3.09
CA THR A 182 20.74 15.07 3.72
C THR A 182 20.53 14.11 4.87
N PHE A 183 21.31 13.03 4.92
CA PHE A 183 21.19 11.99 5.94
C PHE A 183 22.57 11.50 6.39
N SER A 184 22.65 10.98 7.62
CA SER A 184 23.86 10.37 8.15
C SER A 184 23.66 8.89 8.43
N ILE A 185 24.68 8.10 8.15
CA ILE A 185 24.71 6.67 8.49
C ILE A 185 25.31 6.52 9.88
N SER A 186 24.61 5.86 10.80
CA SER A 186 25.12 5.59 12.15
C SER A 186 25.01 4.10 12.48
N SER A 187 25.77 3.67 13.49
CA SER A 187 25.77 2.29 14.00
C SER A 187 24.38 1.80 14.43
N ASN A 188 23.52 2.72 14.91
CA ASN A 188 22.13 2.45 15.34
C ASN A 188 21.06 2.87 14.29
N GLY A 189 21.41 2.89 12.99
CA GLY A 189 20.43 3.06 11.90
C GLY A 189 20.11 4.50 11.48
N GLY A 190 21.03 5.44 11.61
CA GLY A 190 20.95 6.79 11.04
C GLY A 190 19.95 7.76 11.69
N LYS A 191 20.22 9.07 11.59
CA LYS A 191 19.30 10.17 11.94
C LYS A 191 19.13 11.05 10.69
N SER A 192 17.89 11.43 10.40
CA SER A 192 17.61 12.49 9.42
C SER A 192 18.06 13.83 10.01
N VAL A 193 18.78 14.64 9.23
CA VAL A 193 19.14 16.01 9.59
C VAL A 193 18.48 16.89 8.53
N SER A 194 17.38 17.55 8.91
CA SER A 194 16.59 18.38 8.01
C SER A 194 17.46 19.47 7.34
N GLY A 195 17.61 19.36 6.02
CA GLY A 195 18.17 20.39 5.16
C GLY A 195 17.07 21.31 4.62
N ALA A 196 17.37 22.61 4.48
CA ALA A 196 16.42 23.64 4.09
C ALA A 196 15.74 23.35 2.75
N ARG A 197 14.40 23.42 2.72
CA ARG A 197 13.63 23.59 1.50
C ARG A 197 13.94 25.00 0.97
N GLY A 198 14.77 25.10 -0.07
CA GLY A 198 15.12 26.36 -0.69
C GLY A 198 13.88 27.03 -1.29
N ALA A 199 13.34 28.01 -0.56
CA ALA A 199 12.47 29.04 -1.10
C ALA A 199 13.33 30.28 -1.31
N ASP A 200 13.73 30.53 -2.56
CA ASP A 200 14.30 31.82 -2.96
C ASP A 200 13.17 32.77 -3.37
N THR A 201 12.92 33.81 -2.57
CA THR A 201 12.65 35.22 -2.97
C THR A 201 12.34 36.08 -1.72
N PRO A 202 12.66 37.40 -1.74
CA PRO A 202 12.98 38.17 -0.53
C PRO A 202 11.76 38.64 0.27
N LYS A 203 11.89 38.62 1.60
CA LYS A 203 10.93 39.18 2.57
C LYS A 203 10.83 40.71 2.48
N PRO A 204 9.61 41.29 2.47
CA PRO A 204 9.41 42.67 2.90
C PRO A 204 9.40 42.74 4.43
N VAL A 205 10.16 43.68 4.99
CA VAL A 205 10.15 44.04 6.42
C VAL A 205 9.00 45.01 6.66
N TYR A 206 8.08 44.69 7.57
CA TYR A 206 7.18 45.69 8.15
C TYR A 206 7.17 45.61 9.68
N ALA A 207 7.30 46.79 10.26
CA ALA A 207 7.38 47.11 11.69
C ALA A 207 6.04 46.85 12.44
N PRO A 208 6.06 46.73 13.78
CA PRO A 208 4.87 46.45 14.58
C PRO A 208 4.09 47.74 14.91
N VAL A 209 2.77 47.70 14.80
CA VAL A 209 1.86 48.78 15.24
C VAL A 209 0.63 48.17 15.96
N PRO A 210 0.10 48.83 17.01
CA PRO A 210 -0.50 48.16 18.16
C PRO A 210 -2.04 48.08 18.13
N THR A 211 -2.55 47.23 19.02
CA THR A 211 -3.97 47.06 19.38
C THR A 211 -4.61 48.30 19.99
N PRO A 212 -5.90 48.54 19.71
CA PRO A 212 -6.79 49.14 20.69
C PRO A 212 -8.01 48.24 21.01
N SER A 213 -8.38 48.30 22.28
CA SER A 213 -9.46 47.61 22.98
C SER A 213 -10.77 48.41 22.99
N ASN A 214 -11.88 47.67 22.92
CA ASN A 214 -13.25 47.89 23.42
C ASN A 214 -13.81 49.30 23.67
N PHE A 215 -15.01 49.56 23.14
CA PHE A 215 -16.10 50.23 23.87
C PHE A 215 -17.50 49.75 23.41
N ALA A 216 -18.47 50.00 24.28
CA ALA A 216 -19.72 49.26 24.51
C ALA A 216 -20.99 49.81 23.81
N HIS A 217 -22.05 48.98 23.89
CA HIS A 217 -23.50 49.25 23.95
C HIS A 217 -24.11 50.50 23.28
N GLN A 218 -25.21 50.29 22.52
CA GLN A 218 -26.59 50.77 22.82
C GLN A 218 -27.61 50.35 21.74
N ASN A 219 -28.87 50.31 22.18
CA ASN A 219 -30.11 49.82 21.56
C ASN A 219 -30.62 50.62 20.35
N SER A 220 -31.51 50.01 19.54
CA SER A 220 -32.86 50.52 19.18
C SER A 220 -33.33 50.23 17.74
N ASN A 221 -34.42 49.46 17.65
CA ASN A 221 -35.61 49.58 16.79
C ASN A 221 -35.54 49.57 15.24
N ASN A 222 -36.14 48.50 14.70
CA ASN A 222 -37.34 48.45 13.83
C ASN A 222 -37.34 49.18 12.47
N VAL A 223 -37.52 48.41 11.39
CA VAL A 223 -38.54 48.57 10.31
C VAL A 223 -38.32 47.50 9.21
N LYS A 224 -39.41 46.89 8.75
CA LYS A 224 -39.54 45.91 7.64
C LYS A 224 -40.45 46.56 6.55
N PRO A 225 -40.80 45.88 5.43
CA PRO A 225 -40.11 45.72 4.13
C PRO A 225 -40.86 46.37 2.94
N SER A 226 -40.23 46.41 1.76
CA SER A 226 -40.86 46.23 0.43
C SER A 226 -39.70 46.20 -0.60
N GLY A 227 -39.65 45.39 -1.65
CA GLY A 227 -40.70 44.75 -2.43
C GLY A 227 -40.69 45.33 -3.84
N ALA A 228 -39.82 44.84 -4.74
CA ALA A 228 -40.01 44.91 -6.19
C ALA A 228 -38.89 44.17 -6.95
N LYS A 229 -39.31 43.28 -7.86
CA LYS A 229 -38.54 42.73 -8.99
C LYS A 229 -38.77 43.66 -10.20
N PRO A 230 -37.80 43.85 -11.09
CA PRO A 230 -38.04 43.34 -12.45
C PRO A 230 -36.79 42.79 -13.18
N SER A 231 -37.08 42.00 -14.21
CA SER A 231 -36.18 41.35 -15.17
C SER A 231 -35.65 42.30 -16.26
N PHE A 232 -34.43 42.08 -16.77
CA PHE A 232 -34.08 42.37 -18.17
C PHE A 232 -32.85 41.58 -18.65
N GLN A 233 -32.87 41.17 -19.93
CA GLN A 233 -31.84 40.42 -20.65
C GLN A 233 -30.86 41.36 -21.39
N GLY A 234 -29.60 40.95 -21.55
CA GLY A 234 -28.86 41.14 -22.82
C GLY A 234 -27.62 42.06 -22.85
N THR A 235 -26.48 41.43 -23.17
CA THR A 235 -25.34 41.88 -24.02
C THR A 235 -24.25 42.83 -23.49
N GLY A 236 -22.99 42.40 -23.66
CA GLY A 236 -21.92 43.21 -24.27
C GLY A 236 -20.87 43.88 -23.36
N ALA A 237 -19.63 43.36 -23.41
CA ALA A 237 -18.36 43.89 -22.89
C ALA A 237 -18.11 45.40 -23.16
N MET A 238 -17.33 46.22 -22.43
CA MET A 238 -15.97 46.07 -21.87
C MET A 238 -15.59 47.31 -20.99
N ILE A 239 -14.60 47.11 -20.10
CA ILE A 239 -13.58 48.05 -19.53
C ILE A 239 -13.83 48.78 -18.17
N GLU A 240 -13.01 48.32 -17.21
CA GLU A 240 -12.23 48.97 -16.13
C GLU A 240 -12.83 49.66 -14.88
N GLN A 241 -12.41 49.06 -13.74
CA GLN A 241 -11.69 49.64 -12.59
C GLN A 241 -12.41 49.86 -11.23
N PHE A 242 -11.77 49.24 -10.21
CA PHE A 242 -11.83 49.40 -8.75
C PHE A 242 -13.00 48.77 -7.96
N GLY A 243 -12.64 47.90 -7.01
CA GLY A 243 -13.47 47.57 -5.85
C GLY A 243 -13.32 46.13 -5.37
N GLY A 244 -12.71 45.94 -4.20
CA GLY A 244 -12.43 44.63 -3.61
C GLY A 244 -13.65 43.72 -3.44
N GLY A 245 -13.42 42.43 -3.67
CA GLY A 245 -14.39 41.37 -3.45
C GLY A 245 -13.70 40.02 -3.40
N SER A 246 -13.92 39.31 -2.30
CA SER A 246 -13.50 37.95 -1.99
C SER A 246 -13.63 36.99 -3.19
N ALA A 247 -12.57 36.24 -3.47
CA ALA A 247 -12.59 35.05 -4.32
C ALA A 247 -12.25 33.79 -3.49
N LEU A 248 -12.95 33.60 -2.37
CA LEU A 248 -13.26 32.26 -1.87
C LEU A 248 -14.52 31.76 -2.59
N GLU A 249 -14.41 31.54 -3.89
CA GLU A 249 -15.37 30.75 -4.68
C GLU A 249 -14.71 30.39 -6.02
N PHE A 250 -13.58 29.68 -5.93
CA PHE A 250 -13.05 28.98 -7.09
C PHE A 250 -13.73 27.61 -7.19
N THR A 251 -14.62 27.56 -8.17
CA THR A 251 -15.49 26.44 -8.56
C THR A 251 -14.81 25.06 -8.60
N SER A 252 -15.65 24.04 -8.46
CA SER A 252 -15.42 22.60 -8.26
C SER A 252 -14.66 21.85 -9.38
N ARG A 253 -13.54 22.40 -9.91
CA ARG A 253 -12.73 21.76 -10.96
C ARG A 253 -11.22 21.69 -10.69
N MET A 254 -10.71 22.29 -9.62
CA MET A 254 -9.38 21.96 -9.09
C MET A 254 -9.53 20.86 -8.04
N GLY A 255 -8.79 19.77 -8.21
CA GLY A 255 -8.69 18.73 -7.18
C GLY A 255 -8.14 19.27 -5.85
N CYS A 256 -8.01 18.41 -4.84
CA CYS A 256 -7.39 18.85 -3.60
C CYS A 256 -5.93 19.31 -3.81
N PRO A 257 -5.45 20.28 -3.02
CA PRO A 257 -4.05 20.69 -3.06
C PRO A 257 -3.14 19.53 -2.64
N ASN A 258 -1.98 19.36 -3.28
CA ASN A 258 -0.84 18.66 -2.69
C ASN A 258 -1.17 17.29 -2.08
N ASN A 259 -0.42 16.87 -1.09
CA ASN A 259 -0.72 15.94 0.01
C ASN A 259 -2.11 15.98 0.70
N GLN A 260 -3.22 16.22 -0.01
CA GLN A 260 -4.58 16.14 0.53
C GLN A 260 -5.45 15.20 -0.31
N ARG A 261 -6.44 14.58 0.34
CA ARG A 261 -7.44 13.74 -0.31
C ARG A 261 -8.83 14.31 -0.06
N LYS A 262 -9.72 14.28 -1.07
CA LYS A 262 -11.13 14.63 -0.82
C LYS A 262 -11.73 13.55 0.07
N ALA A 263 -12.35 13.99 1.14
CA ALA A 263 -13.19 13.19 1.99
C ALA A 263 -14.62 13.71 1.92
N ARG A 264 -15.57 12.79 1.99
CA ARG A 264 -17.00 13.09 2.08
C ARG A 264 -17.56 12.33 3.28
N VAL A 265 -18.26 13.04 4.15
CA VAL A 265 -19.11 12.46 5.19
C VAL A 265 -20.54 12.64 4.74
N GLU A 266 -21.26 11.53 4.65
CA GLU A 266 -22.68 11.47 4.35
C GLU A 266 -23.40 10.94 5.59
N ILE A 267 -24.49 11.61 5.99
CA ILE A 267 -25.27 11.21 7.16
C ILE A 267 -26.77 11.34 6.86
N GLN A 268 -27.49 10.25 7.10
CA GLN A 268 -28.94 10.18 7.12
C GLN A 268 -29.36 9.94 8.56
N LEU A 269 -30.15 10.85 9.11
CA LEU A 269 -30.65 10.72 10.48
C LEU A 269 -31.91 9.84 10.49
N ASP A 270 -32.21 9.27 11.65
CA ASP A 270 -33.46 8.56 11.89
C ASP A 270 -34.54 9.50 12.46
N ARG A 271 -35.56 8.94 13.09
CA ARG A 271 -36.66 9.73 13.65
C ARG A 271 -36.24 10.65 14.82
N PHE A 272 -35.03 10.51 15.35
CA PHE A 272 -34.50 11.23 16.52
C PHE A 272 -33.25 12.07 16.20
N GLY A 273 -33.12 12.60 14.98
CA GLY A 273 -31.92 13.35 14.56
C GLY A 273 -31.44 14.48 15.49
N ALA A 274 -32.32 15.08 16.31
CA ALA A 274 -31.94 16.11 17.29
C ALA A 274 -30.90 15.63 18.34
N GLU A 275 -30.81 14.31 18.55
CA GLU A 275 -29.86 13.66 19.46
C GLU A 275 -28.48 13.45 18.83
N THR A 276 -28.39 13.59 17.51
CA THR A 276 -27.18 13.28 16.75
C THR A 276 -26.31 14.51 16.51
N THR A 277 -25.02 14.38 16.81
CA THR A 277 -24.00 15.34 16.34
C THR A 277 -22.76 14.59 15.88
N TRP A 278 -21.91 15.21 15.06
CA TRP A 278 -20.69 14.55 14.63
C TRP A 278 -19.56 15.53 14.34
N SER A 279 -18.32 15.04 14.44
CA SER A 279 -17.13 15.79 14.06
C SER A 279 -16.03 14.88 13.53
N LEU A 280 -15.24 15.40 12.59
CA LEU A 280 -14.03 14.79 12.08
C LEU A 280 -12.82 15.62 12.53
N THR A 281 -12.00 15.03 13.40
CA THR A 281 -10.89 15.73 14.06
C THR A 281 -9.56 15.06 13.70
N SER A 282 -8.55 15.85 13.38
CA SER A 282 -7.21 15.35 13.07
C SER A 282 -6.44 14.95 14.33
N SER A 283 -5.28 14.29 14.19
CA SER A 283 -4.50 13.81 15.32
C SER A 283 -4.01 14.95 16.23
N GLY A 284 -3.77 16.13 15.65
CA GLY A 284 -3.43 17.36 16.36
C GLY A 284 -4.61 18.10 16.99
N GLY A 285 -5.84 17.53 16.96
CA GLY A 285 -7.02 18.10 17.60
C GLY A 285 -7.78 19.14 16.77
N LYS A 286 -7.36 19.40 15.52
CA LYS A 286 -8.06 20.33 14.62
C LYS A 286 -9.33 19.68 14.05
N VAL A 287 -10.48 20.33 14.23
CA VAL A 287 -11.75 19.91 13.61
C VAL A 287 -11.79 20.36 12.15
N TYR A 288 -11.93 19.41 11.23
CA TYR A 288 -12.01 19.67 9.78
C TYR A 288 -13.44 19.66 9.25
N MET A 289 -14.30 18.82 9.83
CA MET A 289 -15.70 18.69 9.44
C MET A 289 -16.54 18.48 10.71
N LYS A 290 -17.78 18.96 10.70
CA LYS A 290 -18.79 18.74 11.75
C LYS A 290 -20.18 18.99 11.18
N ASN A 291 -21.22 18.61 11.91
CA ASN A 291 -22.59 18.95 11.54
C ASN A 291 -22.76 20.47 11.31
N SER A 292 -23.33 20.86 10.18
CA SER A 292 -23.50 22.28 9.81
C SER A 292 -24.58 22.99 10.63
N ARG A 293 -25.51 22.23 11.19
CA ARG A 293 -26.70 22.70 11.91
C ARG A 293 -27.13 21.70 12.98
N LYS A 294 -28.10 22.10 13.79
CA LYS A 294 -28.88 21.13 14.59
C LYS A 294 -29.81 20.36 13.66
N TYR A 295 -29.91 19.05 13.86
CA TYR A 295 -30.72 18.21 12.99
C TYR A 295 -32.15 18.07 13.49
N GLY A 296 -33.05 17.93 12.53
CA GLY A 296 -34.42 17.47 12.73
C GLY A 296 -34.58 15.98 12.45
N LYS A 297 -35.84 15.54 12.53
CA LYS A 297 -36.27 14.18 12.19
C LYS A 297 -35.92 13.86 10.73
N ASN A 298 -35.25 12.72 10.49
CA ASN A 298 -34.90 12.20 9.18
C ASN A 298 -34.08 13.17 8.30
N ASP A 299 -33.41 14.13 8.91
CA ASP A 299 -32.54 15.05 8.18
C ASP A 299 -31.45 14.29 7.41
N TYR A 300 -30.96 14.93 6.36
CA TYR A 300 -29.85 14.42 5.56
C TYR A 300 -28.79 15.50 5.41
N GLU A 301 -27.52 15.11 5.41
CA GLU A 301 -26.42 16.01 5.13
C GLU A 301 -25.25 15.30 4.45
N VAL A 302 -24.62 16.01 3.51
CA VAL A 302 -23.34 15.66 2.92
C VAL A 302 -22.37 16.80 3.13
N VAL A 303 -21.18 16.50 3.66
CA VAL A 303 -20.09 17.46 3.81
C VAL A 303 -18.87 16.92 3.11
N GLU A 304 -18.24 17.73 2.27
CA GLU A 304 -16.99 17.39 1.58
C GLU A 304 -15.86 18.32 2.00
N LYS A 305 -14.65 17.77 2.16
CA LYS A 305 -13.45 18.56 2.48
C LYS A 305 -12.19 17.89 1.95
N CYS A 306 -11.23 18.70 1.53
CA CYS A 306 -9.86 18.24 1.33
C CYS A 306 -9.18 18.09 2.70
N LEU A 307 -8.68 16.88 2.96
CA LEU A 307 -8.01 16.53 4.21
C LEU A 307 -6.53 16.23 3.94
N PRO A 308 -5.60 16.92 4.62
CA PRO A 308 -4.18 16.58 4.60
C PRO A 308 -3.88 15.16 5.06
N GLU A 309 -2.70 14.67 4.70
CA GLU A 309 -2.15 13.46 5.29
C GLU A 309 -2.08 13.58 6.82
N ASP A 310 -2.86 12.75 7.51
CA ASP A 310 -2.93 12.65 8.96
C ASP A 310 -3.76 11.41 9.33
N LYS A 311 -3.82 11.09 10.63
CA LYS A 311 -4.87 10.27 11.22
C LYS A 311 -6.03 11.16 11.66
N TYR A 312 -7.25 10.71 11.40
CA TYR A 312 -8.47 11.41 11.78
C TYR A 312 -9.35 10.50 12.62
N LYS A 313 -10.17 11.11 13.47
CA LYS A 313 -11.23 10.46 14.22
C LYS A 313 -12.56 11.08 13.81
N LEU A 314 -13.42 10.29 13.19
CA LEU A 314 -14.84 10.60 13.07
C LEU A 314 -15.51 10.17 14.37
N ILE A 315 -16.15 11.10 15.05
CA ILE A 315 -16.94 10.83 16.25
C ILE A 315 -18.37 11.19 15.93
N VAL A 316 -19.25 10.20 15.96
CA VAL A 316 -20.70 10.38 15.86
C VAL A 316 -21.27 10.19 17.26
N TYR A 317 -21.95 11.21 17.76
CA TYR A 317 -22.61 11.20 19.06
C TYR A 317 -24.09 10.96 18.87
N ASP A 318 -24.67 10.21 19.80
CA ASP A 318 -26.09 9.94 19.91
C ASP A 318 -26.46 10.04 21.39
N GLU A 319 -27.40 10.91 21.74
CA GLU A 319 -27.66 11.25 23.14
C GLU A 319 -28.31 10.11 23.92
N ALA A 320 -29.28 9.41 23.31
CA ALA A 320 -29.93 8.22 23.89
C ALA A 320 -29.00 7.01 23.94
N GLY A 321 -28.09 6.87 22.98
CA GLY A 321 -27.14 5.77 22.89
C GLY A 321 -27.75 4.48 22.32
N ASP A 322 -28.86 4.59 21.58
CA ASP A 322 -29.44 3.51 20.78
C ASP A 322 -28.97 3.54 19.32
N GLY A 323 -28.19 4.56 18.95
CA GLY A 323 -27.63 4.75 17.63
C GLY A 323 -28.62 5.45 16.70
N ILE A 324 -28.23 5.66 15.46
CA ILE A 324 -29.03 6.41 14.49
C ILE A 324 -29.80 5.50 13.54
N CYS A 325 -30.08 4.25 13.93
CA CYS A 325 -30.69 3.26 13.04
C CYS A 325 -31.74 2.34 13.67
N CYS A 326 -32.36 1.61 12.75
CA CYS A 326 -32.95 0.29 12.87
C CYS A 326 -34.43 0.33 13.26
N HIS A 327 -34.77 0.31 14.55
CA HIS A 327 -36.19 0.41 14.95
C HIS A 327 -36.72 1.85 14.85
N SER A 328 -35.82 2.81 15.04
CA SER A 328 -36.08 4.24 15.05
C SER A 328 -36.09 4.86 13.65
N GLY A 329 -35.60 4.15 12.63
CA GLY A 329 -35.53 4.57 11.23
C GLY A 329 -34.23 4.10 10.58
N ASP A 330 -34.13 4.15 9.25
CA ASP A 330 -32.97 3.64 8.52
C ASP A 330 -31.84 4.68 8.39
N GLY A 331 -31.50 5.35 9.49
CA GLY A 331 -30.40 6.30 9.51
C GLY A 331 -29.03 5.61 9.51
N TYR A 332 -28.03 6.33 9.01
CA TYR A 332 -26.66 5.88 8.86
C TYR A 332 -25.71 7.06 8.73
N TYR A 333 -24.43 6.79 8.92
CA TYR A 333 -23.34 7.66 8.49
C TYR A 333 -22.35 6.87 7.64
N ALA A 334 -21.73 7.51 6.66
CA ALA A 334 -20.72 6.91 5.81
C ALA A 334 -19.60 7.91 5.51
N LEU A 335 -18.37 7.39 5.42
CA LEU A 335 -17.22 8.17 5.01
C LEU A 335 -16.68 7.63 3.69
N TYR A 336 -16.47 8.54 2.75
CA TYR A 336 -15.88 8.25 1.45
C TYR A 336 -14.56 9.00 1.30
N LEU A 337 -13.61 8.37 0.61
CA LEU A 337 -12.40 9.02 0.12
C LEU A 337 -12.36 8.96 -1.39
N GLU A 338 -11.92 10.04 -2.02
CA GLU A 338 -11.71 10.07 -3.47
C GLU A 338 -10.36 9.39 -3.80
N SER A 339 -10.40 8.45 -4.75
CA SER A 339 -9.22 7.82 -5.35
C SER A 339 -9.42 7.74 -6.86
N ASP A 340 -8.47 8.26 -7.64
CA ASP A 340 -8.51 8.30 -9.11
C ASP A 340 -9.83 8.85 -9.70
N GLY A 341 -10.38 9.88 -9.06
CA GLY A 341 -11.62 10.54 -9.48
C GLY A 341 -12.89 9.75 -9.19
N LYS A 342 -12.79 8.65 -8.42
CA LYS A 342 -13.92 7.86 -7.95
C LYS A 342 -14.01 7.94 -6.42
N TRP A 343 -15.22 7.93 -5.92
CA TRP A 343 -15.46 7.83 -4.48
C TRP A 343 -15.43 6.37 -4.04
N GLU A 344 -14.61 6.08 -3.05
CA GLU A 344 -14.59 4.79 -2.38
C GLU A 344 -15.23 4.93 -1.00
N GLU A 345 -16.21 4.10 -0.68
CA GLU A 345 -16.72 3.99 0.69
C GLU A 345 -15.69 3.31 1.59
N ILE A 346 -15.25 4.03 2.62
CA ILE A 346 -14.23 3.57 3.56
C ILE A 346 -14.87 2.81 4.72
N PHE A 347 -15.99 3.31 5.23
CA PHE A 347 -16.88 2.61 6.16
C PHE A 347 -18.26 3.26 6.19
N ARG A 348 -19.22 2.49 6.71
CA ARG A 348 -20.59 2.87 7.02
C ARG A 348 -20.93 2.37 8.42
N GLY A 349 -21.67 3.19 9.15
CA GLY A 349 -22.17 2.86 10.48
C GLY A 349 -23.56 3.44 10.70
N GLY A 350 -24.10 3.20 11.89
CA GLY A 350 -25.43 3.66 12.29
C GLY A 350 -25.99 2.86 13.46
N LYS A 351 -25.62 1.58 13.56
CA LYS A 351 -25.97 0.69 14.66
C LYS A 351 -24.90 0.67 15.73
N PHE A 352 -25.10 1.38 16.82
CA PHE A 352 -24.22 1.34 17.99
C PHE A 352 -25.04 1.55 19.28
N LYS A 353 -24.63 0.93 20.38
CA LYS A 353 -25.37 0.93 21.67
C LYS A 353 -24.67 1.77 22.73
N THR A 354 -24.04 2.85 22.29
CA THR A 354 -23.20 3.73 23.11
C THR A 354 -23.51 5.17 22.73
N ARG A 355 -23.24 6.13 23.62
CA ARG A 355 -23.46 7.56 23.29
C ARG A 355 -22.55 8.13 22.21
N LYS A 356 -21.56 7.35 21.79
CA LYS A 356 -20.62 7.71 20.74
C LYS A 356 -20.18 6.48 19.98
N ASP A 357 -19.98 6.66 18.68
CA ASP A 357 -19.27 5.76 17.80
C ASP A 357 -18.03 6.49 17.27
N VAL A 358 -16.88 5.80 17.28
CA VAL A 358 -15.58 6.40 16.97
C VAL A 358 -14.90 5.59 15.89
N GLN A 359 -14.75 6.20 14.71
CA GLN A 359 -14.07 5.60 13.57
C GLN A 359 -12.75 6.31 13.30
N SER A 360 -11.66 5.54 13.19
CA SER A 360 -10.34 6.08 12.89
C SER A 360 -10.04 5.94 11.40
N ILE A 361 -9.54 7.02 10.79
CA ILE A 361 -9.21 7.10 9.36
C ILE A 361 -7.74 7.45 9.24
N LYS A 362 -7.07 6.92 8.23
CA LYS A 362 -5.71 7.31 7.85
C LYS A 362 -5.73 7.90 6.45
N ILE A 363 -5.14 9.07 6.29
CA ILE A 363 -4.88 9.65 4.96
C ILE A 363 -3.37 9.77 4.82
N GLY A 364 -2.85 9.19 3.76
CA GLY A 364 -1.42 9.20 3.46
C GLY A 364 -0.99 7.98 2.66
N PRO A 365 0.30 7.92 2.32
CA PRO A 365 0.87 6.79 1.59
C PRO A 365 0.78 5.50 2.40
N VAL A 366 0.57 4.40 1.69
CA VAL A 366 0.77 3.03 2.20
C VAL A 366 2.19 2.62 1.82
N PHE A 367 2.97 2.20 2.81
CA PHE A 367 4.34 1.78 2.60
C PHE A 367 4.38 0.25 2.54
N MET A 368 5.03 -0.29 1.52
CA MET A 368 5.28 -1.73 1.34
C MET A 368 6.74 -1.95 0.96
N ASN A 369 7.30 -3.08 1.40
CA ASN A 369 8.49 -3.69 0.82
C ASN A 369 8.10 -4.80 -0.17
N ASP A 370 9.06 -5.38 -0.88
CA ASP A 370 8.81 -6.41 -1.90
C ASP A 370 8.06 -7.63 -1.35
N ARG A 371 8.32 -8.02 -0.10
CA ARG A 371 7.65 -9.14 0.56
C ARG A 371 6.20 -8.81 0.90
N ASP A 372 5.94 -7.59 1.36
CA ASP A 372 4.59 -7.08 1.61
C ASP A 372 3.76 -7.08 0.31
N GLU A 373 4.36 -6.57 -0.77
CA GLU A 373 3.75 -6.56 -2.11
C GLU A 373 3.49 -7.98 -2.62
N GLU A 374 4.44 -8.90 -2.44
CA GLU A 374 4.28 -10.31 -2.81
C GLU A 374 3.06 -10.95 -2.13
N TRP A 375 2.90 -10.73 -0.82
CA TRP A 375 1.71 -11.19 -0.09
C TRP A 375 0.43 -10.55 -0.62
N LEU A 376 0.42 -9.22 -0.81
CA LEU A 376 -0.77 -8.51 -1.29
C LEU A 376 -1.18 -8.99 -2.69
N VAL A 377 -0.22 -9.14 -3.60
CA VAL A 377 -0.42 -9.61 -4.98
C VAL A 377 -0.92 -11.05 -4.98
N ALA A 378 -0.34 -11.93 -4.17
CA ALA A 378 -0.77 -13.32 -4.08
C ALA A 378 -2.25 -13.45 -3.64
N HIS A 379 -2.67 -12.67 -2.64
CA HIS A 379 -4.07 -12.61 -2.22
C HIS A 379 -4.98 -12.03 -3.32
N ASN A 380 -4.61 -10.87 -3.85
CA ASN A 380 -5.44 -10.15 -4.82
C ASN A 380 -5.59 -10.89 -6.15
N THR A 381 -4.59 -11.68 -6.54
CA THR A 381 -4.66 -12.59 -7.69
C THR A 381 -5.76 -13.63 -7.49
N ARG A 382 -5.83 -14.25 -6.31
CA ARG A 382 -6.83 -15.27 -5.98
C ARG A 382 -8.21 -14.67 -5.82
N ARG A 383 -8.35 -13.52 -5.15
CA ARG A 383 -9.63 -12.79 -5.07
C ARG A 383 -10.16 -12.43 -6.46
N LYS A 384 -9.31 -11.91 -7.35
CA LYS A 384 -9.70 -11.59 -8.73
C LYS A 384 -10.19 -12.82 -9.50
N LYS A 385 -9.53 -13.96 -9.34
CA LYS A 385 -9.92 -15.23 -9.95
C LYS A 385 -11.24 -15.75 -9.38
N TYR A 386 -11.29 -15.97 -8.06
CA TYR A 386 -12.37 -16.72 -7.43
C TYR A 386 -13.63 -15.89 -7.19
N HIS A 387 -13.56 -14.57 -6.94
CA HIS A 387 -14.77 -13.76 -6.90
C HIS A 387 -15.51 -13.85 -8.24
N LYS A 388 -14.77 -13.71 -9.36
CA LYS A 388 -15.33 -13.85 -10.70
C LYS A 388 -15.88 -15.25 -10.94
N GLN A 389 -15.14 -16.29 -10.57
CA GLN A 389 -15.58 -17.69 -10.71
C GLN A 389 -16.86 -17.97 -9.93
N TYR A 390 -17.05 -17.32 -8.78
CA TYR A 390 -18.23 -17.43 -7.94
C TYR A 390 -19.36 -16.45 -8.29
N GLY A 391 -19.22 -15.68 -9.38
CA GLY A 391 -20.27 -14.79 -9.88
C GLY A 391 -20.38 -13.46 -9.13
N SER A 392 -19.35 -13.06 -8.38
CA SER A 392 -19.29 -11.78 -7.65
C SER A 392 -18.27 -10.82 -8.26
N GLU A 393 -18.43 -9.53 -7.99
CA GLU A 393 -17.43 -8.55 -8.42
C GLU A 393 -16.14 -8.67 -7.62
N TYR A 394 -15.02 -8.35 -8.27
CA TYR A 394 -13.71 -8.32 -7.65
C TYR A 394 -13.60 -7.14 -6.67
N VAL A 395 -13.19 -7.43 -5.42
CA VAL A 395 -12.87 -6.42 -4.40
C VAL A 395 -11.44 -6.66 -3.93
N PRO A 396 -10.48 -5.78 -4.28
CA PRO A 396 -9.09 -5.91 -3.83
C PRO A 396 -8.95 -5.68 -2.33
N LEU A 397 -8.03 -6.41 -1.71
CA LEU A 397 -7.46 -6.05 -0.41
C LEU A 397 -6.47 -4.90 -0.59
N LYS A 398 -6.35 -4.09 0.47
CA LYS A 398 -5.31 -3.10 0.67
C LYS A 398 -4.31 -3.60 1.72
N TRP A 399 -3.05 -3.22 1.59
CA TRP A 399 -2.05 -3.56 2.60
C TRP A 399 -2.17 -2.67 3.84
N SER A 400 -2.01 -3.26 5.02
CA SER A 400 -1.98 -2.55 6.31
C SER A 400 -0.69 -2.88 7.07
N GLU A 401 0.05 -1.84 7.43
CA GLU A 401 1.26 -1.97 8.25
C GLU A 401 0.91 -2.33 9.69
N GLY A 402 -0.21 -1.83 10.25
CA GLY A 402 -0.61 -2.20 11.60
C GLY A 402 -1.05 -3.66 11.72
N LEU A 403 -1.70 -4.21 10.69
CA LEU A 403 -2.01 -5.64 10.63
C LEU A 403 -0.75 -6.49 10.47
N LYS A 404 0.23 -6.03 9.69
CA LYS A 404 1.54 -6.67 9.56
C LYS A 404 2.32 -6.66 10.88
N ASP A 405 2.34 -5.54 11.60
CA ASP A 405 3.00 -5.44 12.92
C ASP A 405 2.35 -6.40 13.93
N ALA A 406 1.03 -6.53 13.90
CA ALA A 406 0.30 -7.50 14.72
C ALA A 406 0.62 -8.95 14.30
N ALA A 407 0.69 -9.22 12.99
CA ALA A 407 1.08 -10.52 12.46
C ALA A 407 2.51 -10.89 12.87
N ALA A 408 3.46 -9.96 12.79
CA ALA A 408 4.86 -10.17 13.12
C ALA A 408 5.02 -10.51 14.61
N SER A 409 4.31 -9.77 15.46
CA SER A 409 4.33 -9.98 16.90
C SER A 409 3.86 -11.40 17.27
N TYR A 410 2.79 -11.87 16.64
CA TYR A 410 2.26 -13.22 16.89
C TYR A 410 3.09 -14.33 16.22
N ALA A 411 3.66 -14.07 15.05
CA ALA A 411 4.58 -15.00 14.39
C ALA A 411 5.78 -15.32 15.30
N GLU A 412 6.30 -14.31 16.01
CA GLU A 412 7.39 -14.45 16.96
C GLU A 412 6.98 -15.28 18.19
N GLU A 413 5.79 -15.02 18.75
CA GLU A 413 5.24 -15.81 19.86
C GLU A 413 5.11 -17.30 19.50
N LEU A 414 4.63 -17.57 18.28
CA LEU A 414 4.44 -18.91 17.75
C LEU A 414 5.75 -19.67 17.48
N LEU A 415 6.93 -19.03 17.52
CA LEU A 415 8.20 -19.76 17.42
C LEU A 415 8.33 -20.81 18.52
N SER A 416 7.81 -20.54 19.72
CA SER A 416 7.77 -21.51 20.81
C SER A 416 7.03 -22.82 20.45
N SER A 417 6.10 -22.76 19.50
CA SER A 417 5.33 -23.92 19.01
C SER A 417 6.06 -24.73 17.93
N CYS A 418 7.20 -24.26 17.42
CA CYS A 418 7.92 -24.91 16.33
C CYS A 418 8.26 -26.39 16.57
N PRO A 419 8.62 -26.84 17.79
CA PRO A 419 8.82 -28.27 18.07
C PRO A 419 7.55 -29.12 17.93
N SER A 420 6.36 -28.52 18.08
CA SER A 420 5.06 -29.19 17.93
C SER A 420 4.64 -29.26 16.45
N PRO A 421 3.87 -30.29 16.02
CA PRO A 421 3.21 -30.28 14.71
C PRO A 421 2.06 -29.27 14.65
N THR A 422 1.46 -28.92 15.78
CA THR A 422 0.30 -28.01 15.86
C THR A 422 0.73 -26.54 15.75
N ILE A 423 -0.12 -25.71 15.14
CA ILE A 423 -0.04 -24.25 15.21
C ILE A 423 -1.30 -23.78 15.93
N ILE A 424 -1.15 -22.79 16.82
CA ILE A 424 -2.23 -22.32 17.69
C ILE A 424 -2.71 -20.97 17.15
N HIS A 425 -4.02 -20.77 17.13
CA HIS A 425 -4.63 -19.49 16.76
C HIS A 425 -4.54 -18.48 17.89
N ASP A 426 -4.37 -17.20 17.57
CA ASP A 426 -4.28 -16.13 18.57
C ASP A 426 -5.64 -15.95 19.28
N PRO A 427 -5.74 -16.25 20.58
CA PRO A 427 -7.00 -16.11 21.30
C PRO A 427 -7.35 -14.64 21.62
N ASN A 428 -6.39 -13.72 21.47
CA ASN A 428 -6.51 -12.32 21.87
C ASN A 428 -6.63 -11.36 20.69
N THR A 429 -6.55 -11.87 19.47
CA THR A 429 -6.73 -11.05 18.27
C THR A 429 -8.20 -10.66 18.09
N ALA A 430 -8.45 -9.40 17.73
CA ALA A 430 -9.74 -8.99 17.21
C ALA A 430 -9.84 -9.19 15.68
N TYR A 431 -8.71 -9.40 15.00
CA TYR A 431 -8.61 -9.44 13.55
C TYR A 431 -8.66 -10.87 13.03
N GLY A 432 -9.16 -11.06 11.81
CA GLY A 432 -9.12 -12.34 11.12
C GLY A 432 -7.69 -12.86 10.99
N GLU A 433 -7.52 -14.17 10.86
CA GLU A 433 -6.20 -14.80 10.91
C GLU A 433 -6.12 -15.99 9.95
N ASN A 434 -5.04 -16.05 9.17
CA ASN A 434 -4.58 -17.29 8.54
C ASN A 434 -3.14 -17.57 8.98
N LEU A 435 -2.86 -18.83 9.27
CA LEU A 435 -1.59 -19.28 9.80
C LEU A 435 -0.98 -20.38 8.93
N ALA A 436 0.31 -20.29 8.67
CA ALA A 436 1.07 -21.39 8.09
C ALA A 436 2.35 -21.64 8.89
N LYS A 437 2.82 -22.89 8.80
CA LYS A 437 4.09 -23.32 9.34
C LYS A 437 4.83 -24.13 8.29
N ASN A 438 6.11 -23.82 8.13
CA ASN A 438 7.07 -24.58 7.35
C ASN A 438 8.16 -25.04 8.29
N ARG A 439 8.37 -26.35 8.43
CA ARG A 439 9.43 -26.89 9.29
C ARG A 439 10.10 -28.06 8.61
N GLY A 440 11.43 -28.09 8.67
CA GLY A 440 12.20 -29.25 8.26
C GLY A 440 13.63 -28.90 7.84
N ILE A 441 14.34 -29.95 7.45
CA ILE A 441 15.69 -29.90 6.87
C ILE A 441 15.61 -29.64 5.35
N ASN A 442 16.74 -29.58 4.64
CA ASN A 442 16.80 -29.54 3.17
C ASN A 442 15.89 -28.47 2.53
N GLY A 443 15.80 -27.32 3.17
CA GLY A 443 15.00 -26.19 2.70
C GLY A 443 13.48 -26.30 2.89
N TRP A 444 12.98 -27.31 3.59
CA TRP A 444 11.55 -27.40 3.96
C TRP A 444 11.11 -26.22 4.85
N GLY A 445 11.99 -25.74 5.74
CA GLY A 445 11.76 -24.58 6.60
C GLY A 445 12.12 -23.21 5.99
N ASP A 446 12.56 -23.18 4.73
CA ASP A 446 13.03 -21.94 4.10
C ASP A 446 11.90 -20.94 3.87
N LEU A 447 12.31 -19.71 3.56
CA LEU A 447 11.38 -18.71 3.04
C LEU A 447 10.84 -19.18 1.70
N LYS A 448 9.52 -19.42 1.63
CA LYS A 448 8.82 -19.76 0.40
C LYS A 448 8.13 -18.52 -0.17
N PRO A 449 7.94 -18.46 -1.50
CA PRO A 449 7.10 -17.43 -2.09
C PRO A 449 5.75 -17.35 -1.38
N ALA A 450 5.22 -16.14 -1.19
CA ALA A 450 3.91 -15.93 -0.58
C ALA A 450 2.83 -16.67 -1.38
N ASP A 451 3.00 -16.73 -2.72
CA ASP A 451 2.13 -17.50 -3.61
C ASP A 451 2.01 -18.98 -3.20
N ASN A 452 3.12 -19.64 -2.85
CA ASN A 452 3.12 -21.03 -2.39
C ASN A 452 2.35 -21.21 -1.07
N ILE A 453 2.38 -20.20 -0.20
CA ILE A 453 1.60 -20.24 1.05
C ILE A 453 0.12 -20.02 0.74
N LEU A 454 -0.21 -19.10 -0.17
CA LEU A 454 -1.58 -18.85 -0.60
C LEU A 454 -2.21 -20.06 -1.33
N VAL A 455 -1.42 -20.86 -2.05
CA VAL A 455 -1.87 -22.16 -2.57
C VAL A 455 -2.39 -23.06 -1.44
N ARG A 456 -1.76 -23.04 -0.26
CA ARG A 456 -2.22 -23.83 0.88
C ARG A 456 -3.50 -23.26 1.50
N PHE A 457 -3.61 -21.94 1.55
CA PHE A 457 -4.81 -21.29 2.12
C PHE A 457 -6.01 -21.39 1.20
N VAL A 458 -5.84 -21.36 -0.12
CA VAL A 458 -6.95 -21.24 -1.06
C VAL A 458 -7.10 -22.50 -1.89
N GLU A 459 -6.17 -22.77 -2.80
CA GLU A 459 -6.33 -23.86 -3.76
C GLU A 459 -6.48 -25.26 -3.12
N ARG A 460 -5.80 -25.53 -1.99
CA ARG A 460 -5.89 -26.82 -1.29
C ARG A 460 -7.20 -27.02 -0.52
N GLU A 461 -7.97 -25.95 -0.31
CA GLU A 461 -9.21 -25.96 0.47
C GLU A 461 -10.46 -25.75 -0.40
N LEU A 462 -10.31 -25.73 -1.74
CA LEU A 462 -11.42 -25.48 -2.67
C LEU A 462 -12.58 -26.47 -2.53
N ASP A 463 -12.25 -27.73 -2.28
CA ASP A 463 -13.20 -28.83 -2.18
C ASP A 463 -13.54 -29.20 -0.71
N ASP A 464 -12.96 -28.49 0.26
CA ASP A 464 -13.15 -28.78 1.67
C ASP A 464 -14.49 -28.20 2.18
N PRO A 465 -15.25 -28.94 3.01
CA PRO A 465 -16.46 -28.43 3.62
C PRO A 465 -16.13 -27.49 4.79
N TRP A 466 -17.01 -26.53 5.06
CA TRP A 466 -16.93 -25.73 6.29
C TRP A 466 -16.95 -26.63 7.55
N PRO A 467 -16.07 -26.41 8.56
CA PRO A 467 -15.12 -25.30 8.70
C PRO A 467 -13.70 -25.59 8.20
N HIS A 468 -13.46 -26.70 7.49
CA HIS A 468 -12.13 -27.09 7.05
C HIS A 468 -11.54 -26.14 5.98
N ASN A 469 -12.40 -25.43 5.25
CA ASN A 469 -12.01 -24.41 4.28
C ASN A 469 -11.85 -23.00 4.86
N SER A 470 -11.61 -22.87 6.17
CA SER A 470 -11.61 -21.57 6.85
C SER A 470 -10.51 -20.62 6.36
N HIS A 471 -9.36 -21.14 5.88
CA HIS A 471 -8.32 -20.27 5.34
C HIS A 471 -8.74 -19.70 4.00
N LEU A 472 -9.40 -20.52 3.17
CA LEU A 472 -9.95 -20.11 1.88
C LEU A 472 -11.00 -19.03 2.09
N THR A 473 -11.97 -19.29 2.96
CA THR A 473 -13.09 -18.37 3.15
C THR A 473 -12.61 -17.04 3.69
N GLN A 474 -11.62 -17.00 4.59
CA GLN A 474 -11.01 -15.74 5.05
C GLN A 474 -10.26 -15.02 3.92
N ALA A 475 -9.40 -15.71 3.15
CA ALA A 475 -8.63 -15.09 2.07
C ALA A 475 -9.53 -14.50 0.96
N LEU A 476 -10.67 -15.16 0.69
CA LEU A 476 -11.65 -14.78 -0.32
C LEU A 476 -12.84 -13.98 0.22
N TRP A 477 -12.87 -13.66 1.52
CA TRP A 477 -13.99 -12.95 2.13
C TRP A 477 -14.18 -11.58 1.50
N ARG A 478 -15.25 -11.38 0.73
CA ARG A 478 -15.39 -10.25 -0.18
C ARG A 478 -15.48 -8.92 0.56
N ALA A 479 -16.13 -8.90 1.71
CA ALA A 479 -16.21 -7.74 2.59
C ALA A 479 -14.89 -7.40 3.33
N THR A 480 -13.91 -8.30 3.40
CA THR A 480 -12.58 -8.00 3.97
C THR A 480 -11.86 -6.99 3.08
N ARG A 481 -11.26 -5.94 3.68
CA ARG A 481 -10.66 -4.83 2.94
C ARG A 481 -9.16 -4.65 3.16
N TYR A 482 -8.63 -5.19 4.26
CA TYR A 482 -7.23 -4.98 4.62
C TYR A 482 -6.56 -6.30 4.99
N VAL A 483 -5.30 -6.42 4.61
CA VAL A 483 -4.43 -7.54 5.00
C VAL A 483 -3.05 -7.01 5.39
N GLY A 484 -2.42 -7.65 6.37
CA GLY A 484 -1.01 -7.50 6.66
C GLY A 484 -0.44 -8.84 7.10
N CYS A 485 0.67 -9.24 6.51
CA CYS A 485 1.31 -10.53 6.76
C CYS A 485 2.75 -10.36 7.20
N ALA A 486 3.23 -11.29 8.02
CA ALA A 486 4.61 -11.32 8.46
C ALA A 486 5.05 -12.75 8.77
N GLU A 487 6.36 -12.95 8.88
CA GLU A 487 6.96 -14.22 9.21
C GLU A 487 8.02 -14.08 10.30
N SER A 488 8.10 -15.10 11.16
CA SER A 488 9.23 -15.32 12.06
C SER A 488 9.87 -16.68 11.77
N VAL A 489 11.14 -16.83 12.11
CA VAL A 489 11.90 -18.05 11.85
C VAL A 489 12.85 -18.36 12.98
N MET A 490 12.97 -19.65 13.34
CA MET A 490 14.00 -20.14 14.25
C MET A 490 14.63 -21.44 13.74
N PRO A 491 15.89 -21.74 14.11
CA PRO A 491 16.46 -23.07 13.91
C PRO A 491 15.73 -24.13 14.74
N VAL A 492 15.52 -25.32 14.16
CA VAL A 492 15.02 -26.50 14.88
C VAL A 492 15.81 -27.73 14.45
N GLY A 493 16.68 -28.22 15.34
CA GLY A 493 17.68 -29.23 14.98
C GLY A 493 18.64 -28.69 13.92
N THR A 494 18.83 -29.43 12.83
CA THR A 494 19.62 -29.00 11.66
C THR A 494 18.79 -28.26 10.60
N GLY A 495 17.48 -28.11 10.82
CA GLY A 495 16.56 -27.46 9.91
C GLY A 495 16.09 -26.09 10.41
N MET A 496 15.15 -25.51 9.67
CA MET A 496 14.49 -24.27 10.05
C MET A 496 13.01 -24.53 10.33
N CYS A 497 12.42 -23.73 11.21
CA CYS A 497 10.99 -23.60 11.37
C CYS A 497 10.60 -22.14 11.12
N ARG A 498 9.70 -21.91 10.18
CA ARG A 498 9.17 -20.62 9.80
C ARG A 498 7.68 -20.60 10.03
N ILE A 499 7.23 -19.60 10.79
CA ILE A 499 5.83 -19.29 11.03
C ILE A 499 5.44 -18.14 10.10
N GLN A 500 4.27 -18.25 9.47
CA GLN A 500 3.68 -17.19 8.66
C GLN A 500 2.30 -16.85 9.21
N VAL A 501 2.05 -15.57 9.45
CA VAL A 501 0.80 -15.06 9.98
C VAL A 501 0.28 -13.99 9.02
N CYS A 502 -0.99 -14.07 8.65
CA CYS A 502 -1.71 -13.00 7.97
C CYS A 502 -2.88 -12.55 8.82
N ARG A 503 -3.03 -11.23 8.98
CA ARG A 503 -4.12 -10.58 9.72
C ARG A 503 -5.04 -9.86 8.77
N TYR A 504 -6.35 -9.85 9.08
CA TYR A 504 -7.39 -9.27 8.23
C TYR A 504 -8.32 -8.35 9.01
N ALA A 505 -8.63 -7.17 8.47
CA ALA A 505 -9.66 -6.27 9.02
C ALA A 505 -10.91 -6.22 8.13
N ARG A 506 -12.07 -6.03 8.77
CA ARG A 506 -13.36 -6.63 8.38
C ARG A 506 -13.18 -8.13 8.26
N SER A 507 -12.89 -8.75 9.40
CA SER A 507 -12.59 -10.17 9.53
C SER A 507 -13.63 -11.02 8.79
N GLY A 508 -13.20 -12.16 8.25
CA GLY A 508 -14.10 -13.13 7.66
C GLY A 508 -14.62 -14.11 8.70
N ASN A 509 -15.27 -15.16 8.23
CA ASN A 509 -15.62 -16.36 9.02
C ASN A 509 -16.50 -16.15 10.25
N CYS A 510 -17.01 -14.94 10.50
CA CYS A 510 -17.96 -14.72 11.59
C CYS A 510 -19.39 -15.01 11.16
N ASN A 511 -20.21 -15.37 12.15
CA ASN A 511 -21.64 -15.68 11.99
C ASN A 511 -21.94 -16.77 10.95
N VAL A 512 -20.97 -17.63 10.60
CA VAL A 512 -21.16 -18.78 9.71
C VAL A 512 -21.78 -19.94 10.50
N LYS A 513 -22.97 -20.37 10.09
CA LYS A 513 -23.76 -21.43 10.71
C LYS A 513 -23.31 -22.79 10.19
N LYS A 514 -22.78 -23.63 11.09
CA LYS A 514 -22.29 -24.98 10.76
C LYS A 514 -23.35 -25.91 10.15
N ASN A 515 -24.63 -25.72 10.49
CA ASN A 515 -25.72 -26.61 10.08
C ASN A 515 -26.60 -26.04 8.96
N VAL A 516 -26.18 -24.96 8.30
CA VAL A 516 -26.91 -24.38 7.19
C VAL A 516 -26.08 -24.56 5.92
N LYS A 517 -26.62 -25.32 4.97
CA LYS A 517 -25.96 -25.60 3.70
C LYS A 517 -25.62 -24.28 3.00
N ASN A 518 -24.37 -24.16 2.54
CA ASN A 518 -23.83 -23.02 1.80
C ASN A 518 -23.85 -21.67 2.53
N ASP A 519 -24.16 -21.61 3.83
CA ASP A 519 -24.15 -20.35 4.59
C ASP A 519 -22.76 -19.70 4.60
N TRP A 520 -21.69 -20.52 4.61
CA TRP A 520 -20.31 -20.03 4.47
C TRP A 520 -20.05 -19.37 3.12
N TYR A 521 -20.64 -19.90 2.04
CA TYR A 521 -20.45 -19.42 0.67
C TYR A 521 -21.13 -18.07 0.49
N ASP A 522 -22.39 -17.98 0.93
CA ASP A 522 -23.18 -16.75 0.85
C ASP A 522 -22.54 -15.63 1.68
N LYS A 523 -22.03 -15.95 2.88
CA LYS A 523 -21.36 -14.97 3.75
C LYS A 523 -19.98 -14.56 3.23
N MET A 524 -19.20 -15.49 2.69
CA MET A 524 -17.91 -15.19 2.09
C MET A 524 -18.05 -14.20 0.93
N LEU A 525 -19.14 -14.29 0.16
CA LEU A 525 -19.34 -13.44 -1.02
C LEU A 525 -20.17 -12.18 -0.74
N ALA A 526 -20.67 -12.00 0.47
CA ALA A 526 -21.43 -10.82 0.85
C ALA A 526 -20.60 -9.53 0.74
N ASP A 527 -21.27 -8.43 0.35
CA ASP A 527 -20.70 -7.08 0.25
C ASP A 527 -20.34 -6.49 1.61
N GLU A 528 -21.06 -6.94 2.65
CA GLU A 528 -20.93 -6.47 4.01
C GLU A 528 -20.55 -7.61 4.95
N SER A 529 -19.85 -7.24 6.02
CA SER A 529 -19.48 -8.15 7.10
C SER A 529 -19.82 -7.51 8.43
N GLU A 530 -20.52 -8.24 9.29
CA GLU A 530 -20.78 -7.83 10.66
C GLU A 530 -19.54 -7.97 11.57
N CYS A 531 -18.46 -8.57 11.05
CA CYS A 531 -17.26 -8.83 11.85
C CYS A 531 -16.46 -7.54 12.05
N ALA A 532 -16.30 -7.16 13.32
CA ALA A 532 -15.35 -6.15 13.75
C ALA A 532 -13.94 -6.75 13.90
N PRO A 533 -12.88 -5.91 13.93
CA PRO A 533 -12.87 -4.48 13.64
C PRO A 533 -13.01 -4.19 12.14
N ILE A 534 -13.69 -3.09 11.80
CA ILE A 534 -13.91 -2.63 10.42
C ILE A 534 -12.62 -2.01 9.83
N CYS A 535 -11.78 -1.43 10.67
CA CYS A 535 -10.54 -0.77 10.30
C CYS A 535 -9.33 -1.53 10.85
N PRO A 536 -8.17 -1.49 10.17
CA PRO A 536 -6.92 -1.95 10.76
C PRO A 536 -6.47 -1.01 11.91
N PRO A 537 -5.44 -1.38 12.70
CA PRO A 537 -5.00 -0.63 13.87
C PRO A 537 -4.68 0.86 13.61
N GLU A 538 -4.19 1.17 12.41
CA GLU A 538 -3.84 2.53 12.01
C GLU A 538 -5.01 3.37 11.49
N GLY A 539 -6.21 2.81 11.38
CA GLY A 539 -7.43 3.43 10.83
C GLY A 539 -7.75 2.97 9.40
N CYS A 540 -8.98 3.19 8.94
CA CYS A 540 -9.41 2.85 7.58
C CYS A 540 -8.87 3.85 6.53
N PHE A 541 -8.62 3.42 5.29
CA PHE A 541 -8.05 4.26 4.21
C PHE A 541 -8.30 3.75 2.80
#